data_AF-K3ZHT6-F1
#
_entry.id   AF-K3ZHT6-F1
#
_cell.length_a   1.000
_cell.length_b   1.000
_cell.length_c   1.000
_cell.angle_alpha   90.00
_cell.angle_beta   90.00
_cell.angle_gamma   90.00
#
_symmetry.space_group_name_H-M   'P 1'
#
loop_
_entity.id
_entity.type
_entity.pdbx_description
1 polymer ?
#
loop_
_entity_poly.entity_id
_entity_poly.type
_entity_poly.pdbx_seq_one_letter_code
_entity_poly.pdbx_strand_id
1 'polypeptide(L)'
;MVHTGACIAAIFGQGGSRKYGLTCRWLRYFKNDRDRRDLVTIGAGAGVAAAFRAPVGGVLFALESLSSWWRSALIWRSFFTTAVVAVVLRLFIELCGSGRCGMFGQGGLIMYGVSTMFDDLITYHLKDIPIVILIGVAGALLGGLYNFLMMKVLRVYNMINEGGRAHKLLMAATVSILTSCCLFGLPWLAPCRPCPTTGSPPSPDGTCHALNRFRRFHCPPGHYNDLASLFLNINDDAIRNLYSTGTNDVYHTGSMITFFVASYALGVLSYGVVAPSGLFVPIILTGATYGRLVAMLLDGHSGLDHGLVAILGSASFLGGTLRMTVSVCVIILELTNNLLLLPLVMLVLLISKTVADSFNSSIYDLILQLKGLPHLDGHAEPYMRQLTVGDVVAGPLRSFNGVEKVGNIVHILRTTGHNAFPVVDEPPFSPAPVLYGLVLRAHLLVLLKKREFLRAQELRYPKEYVAGRFQAEDFDKRGSGKQDTIGAVQLSPEEMEMYVDLHPFTNTSPYTVVETMSLAKALVLFREVGLRHLLVVPKACDRSPVVGILTRHDFMPEHILGLHPVLLGSRWKRLRWQKGAVAKYFRSLLVWIANSS
;
A
#
# COMPACT_ATOMS: atom_id res chain seq x y z
N MET A 1 -2.96 -12.28 -1.44
CA MET A 1 -3.73 -12.25 -0.17
C MET A 1 -4.34 -10.88 0.11
N VAL A 2 -3.55 -9.81 0.33
CA VAL A 2 -4.08 -8.46 0.62
C VAL A 2 -5.12 -8.00 -0.41
N HIS A 3 -4.76 -8.03 -1.70
CA HIS A 3 -5.69 -7.70 -2.79
C HIS A 3 -6.92 -8.62 -2.83
N THR A 4 -6.74 -9.92 -2.59
CA THR A 4 -7.83 -10.90 -2.55
C THR A 4 -8.84 -10.57 -1.44
N GLY A 5 -8.36 -10.28 -0.23
CA GLY A 5 -9.20 -9.88 0.90
C GLY A 5 -9.93 -8.56 0.64
N ALA A 6 -9.26 -7.58 0.03
CA ALA A 6 -9.87 -6.34 -0.43
C ALA A 6 -10.99 -6.58 -1.47
N CYS A 7 -10.76 -7.47 -2.45
CA CYS A 7 -11.77 -7.82 -3.45
C CYS A 7 -12.98 -8.53 -2.83
N ILE A 8 -12.77 -9.49 -1.93
CA ILE A 8 -13.84 -10.17 -1.20
C ILE A 8 -14.67 -9.13 -0.44
N ALA A 9 -14.03 -8.27 0.34
CA ALA A 9 -14.74 -7.22 1.07
C ALA A 9 -15.48 -6.23 0.15
N ALA A 10 -14.90 -5.87 -1.00
CA ALA A 10 -15.55 -5.01 -1.98
C ALA A 10 -16.80 -5.64 -2.60
N ILE A 11 -16.78 -6.94 -2.89
CA ILE A 11 -17.89 -7.65 -3.54
C ILE A 11 -19.00 -7.91 -2.52
N PHE A 12 -18.67 -8.51 -1.37
CA PHE A 12 -19.66 -8.85 -0.35
C PHE A 12 -20.22 -7.59 0.32
N GLY A 13 -19.38 -6.59 0.58
CA GLY A 13 -19.78 -5.32 1.17
C GLY A 13 -20.76 -4.49 0.34
N GLN A 14 -20.95 -4.81 -0.95
CA GLN A 14 -21.92 -4.13 -1.81
C GLN A 14 -23.19 -4.97 -2.06
N GLY A 15 -23.35 -6.08 -1.33
CA GLY A 15 -24.44 -7.03 -1.50
C GLY A 15 -24.27 -7.94 -2.71
N GLY A 16 -23.04 -8.18 -3.18
CA GLY A 16 -22.71 -9.15 -4.22
C GLY A 16 -22.48 -8.54 -5.61
N SER A 17 -22.54 -9.39 -6.64
CA SER A 17 -22.22 -9.01 -8.03
C SER A 17 -23.47 -8.99 -8.89
N ARG A 18 -23.85 -7.79 -9.37
CA ARG A 18 -24.93 -7.62 -10.35
C ARG A 18 -24.63 -8.31 -11.68
N LYS A 19 -23.36 -8.41 -12.07
CA LYS A 19 -22.95 -9.10 -13.31
C LYS A 19 -23.37 -10.56 -13.33
N TYR A 20 -23.38 -11.22 -12.17
CA TYR A 20 -23.73 -12.64 -12.04
C TYR A 20 -25.13 -12.86 -11.43
N GLY A 21 -25.95 -11.81 -11.31
CA GLY A 21 -27.28 -11.91 -10.70
C GLY A 21 -27.29 -12.18 -9.19
N LEU A 22 -26.12 -12.28 -8.55
CA LEU A 22 -25.97 -12.56 -7.12
C LEU A 22 -26.09 -11.26 -6.33
N THR A 23 -27.32 -10.78 -6.12
CA THR A 23 -27.57 -9.60 -5.27
C THR A 23 -28.37 -9.93 -4.02
N CYS A 24 -27.76 -9.75 -2.85
CA CYS A 24 -28.44 -9.87 -1.56
C CYS A 24 -29.18 -8.55 -1.23
N ARG A 25 -30.46 -8.64 -0.86
CA ARG A 25 -31.26 -7.45 -0.46
C ARG A 25 -30.89 -6.91 0.93
N TRP A 26 -30.40 -7.77 1.83
CA TRP A 26 -30.07 -7.39 3.21
C TRP A 26 -28.87 -6.42 3.33
N LEU A 27 -27.91 -6.48 2.40
CA LEU A 27 -26.69 -5.67 2.44
C LEU A 27 -26.77 -4.37 1.61
N ARG A 28 -27.99 -3.88 1.32
CA ARG A 28 -28.20 -2.66 0.52
C ARG A 28 -27.65 -1.39 1.19
N TYR A 29 -27.72 -1.31 2.52
CA TYR A 29 -27.29 -0.14 3.28
C TYR A 29 -25.82 0.26 3.05
N PHE A 30 -24.95 -0.70 2.76
CA PHE A 30 -23.51 -0.47 2.60
C PHE A 30 -23.09 0.03 1.20
N LYS A 31 -24.05 0.36 0.31
CA LYS A 31 -23.79 0.80 -1.07
C LYS A 31 -23.35 2.27 -1.19
N ASN A 32 -22.43 2.66 -0.33
CA ASN A 32 -21.78 3.96 -0.33
C ASN A 32 -20.26 3.79 -0.46
N ASP A 33 -19.58 4.76 -1.08
CA ASP A 33 -18.11 4.79 -1.19
C ASP A 33 -17.44 4.76 0.18
N ARG A 34 -18.05 5.41 1.18
CA ARG A 34 -17.53 5.49 2.54
C ARG A 34 -17.40 4.11 3.18
N ASP A 35 -18.50 3.36 3.25
CA ASP A 35 -18.49 2.04 3.87
C ASP A 35 -17.74 1.02 3.00
N ARG A 36 -17.81 1.16 1.67
CA ARG A 36 -16.98 0.38 0.76
C ARG A 36 -15.50 0.55 1.04
N ARG A 37 -15.02 1.79 1.26
CA ARG A 37 -13.62 2.08 1.59
C ARG A 37 -13.22 1.44 2.91
N ASP A 38 -14.05 1.58 3.95
CA ASP A 38 -13.82 0.95 5.25
C ASP A 38 -13.73 -0.58 5.14
N LEU A 39 -14.69 -1.22 4.46
CA LEU A 39 -14.72 -2.67 4.29
C LEU A 39 -13.53 -3.17 3.48
N VAL A 40 -13.17 -2.49 2.39
CA VAL A 40 -11.98 -2.82 1.58
C VAL A 40 -10.70 -2.73 2.42
N THR A 41 -10.60 -1.72 3.28
CA THR A 41 -9.46 -1.53 4.18
C THR A 41 -9.36 -2.68 5.20
N ILE A 42 -10.49 -3.04 5.82
CA ILE A 42 -10.58 -4.20 6.73
C ILE A 42 -10.22 -5.50 5.99
N GLY A 43 -10.76 -5.71 4.80
CA GLY A 43 -10.50 -6.92 4.00
C GLY A 43 -9.03 -7.04 3.59
N ALA A 44 -8.37 -5.92 3.30
CA ALA A 44 -6.94 -5.90 3.04
C ALA A 44 -6.13 -6.26 4.29
N GLY A 45 -6.47 -5.70 5.46
CA GLY A 45 -5.87 -6.06 6.75
C GLY A 45 -6.07 -7.55 7.11
N ALA A 46 -7.26 -8.09 6.86
CA ALA A 46 -7.55 -9.53 6.97
C ALA A 46 -6.66 -10.38 6.05
N GLY A 47 -6.37 -9.89 4.83
CA GLY A 47 -5.44 -10.54 3.91
C GLY A 47 -4.00 -10.58 4.42
N VAL A 48 -3.54 -9.53 5.12
CA VAL A 48 -2.22 -9.52 5.79
C VAL A 48 -2.22 -10.48 6.98
N ALA A 49 -3.25 -10.43 7.83
CA ALA A 49 -3.42 -11.33 8.96
C ALA A 49 -3.42 -12.80 8.52
N ALA A 50 -4.08 -13.13 7.40
CA ALA A 50 -4.07 -14.48 6.84
C ALA A 50 -2.69 -14.89 6.29
N ALA A 51 -1.95 -13.97 5.68
CA ALA A 51 -0.66 -14.26 5.05
C ALA A 51 0.48 -14.46 6.08
N PHE A 52 0.52 -13.62 7.10
CA PHE A 52 1.59 -13.59 8.11
C PHE A 52 1.17 -14.13 9.48
N ARG A 53 -0.10 -14.52 9.67
CA ARG A 53 -0.65 -14.88 11.01
C ARG A 53 -0.47 -13.78 12.04
N ALA A 54 -0.45 -12.55 11.55
CA ALA A 54 -0.17 -11.35 12.32
C ALA A 54 -1.46 -10.51 12.37
N PRO A 55 -2.42 -10.82 13.27
CA PRO A 55 -3.69 -10.10 13.30
C PRO A 55 -3.50 -8.62 13.66
N VAL A 56 -2.67 -8.29 14.67
CA VAL A 56 -2.42 -6.89 15.06
C VAL A 56 -1.58 -6.22 13.97
N GLY A 57 -0.58 -6.92 13.44
CA GLY A 57 0.22 -6.46 12.30
C GLY A 57 -0.63 -6.15 11.06
N GLY A 58 -1.68 -6.92 10.80
CA GLY A 58 -2.63 -6.69 9.71
C GLY A 58 -3.50 -5.44 9.88
N VAL A 59 -3.96 -5.16 11.10
CA VAL A 59 -4.69 -3.91 11.41
C VAL A 59 -3.78 -2.71 11.22
N LEU A 60 -2.56 -2.77 11.77
CA LEU A 60 -1.59 -1.69 11.68
C LEU A 60 -1.13 -1.48 10.25
N PHE A 61 -0.97 -2.54 9.45
CA PHE A 61 -0.68 -2.43 8.02
C PHE A 61 -1.79 -1.66 7.29
N ALA A 62 -3.06 -2.00 7.56
CA ALA A 62 -4.19 -1.32 6.93
C ALA A 62 -4.26 0.16 7.35
N LEU A 63 -3.91 0.47 8.60
CA LEU A 63 -3.83 1.83 9.11
C LEU A 63 -2.68 2.62 8.48
N GLU A 64 -1.49 2.05 8.43
CA GLU A 64 -0.27 2.72 7.98
C GLU A 64 -0.19 2.88 6.46
N SER A 65 -0.63 1.88 5.69
CA SER A 65 -0.38 1.84 4.23
C SER A 65 -1.61 2.00 3.34
N LEU A 66 -2.83 1.80 3.86
CA LEU A 66 -4.04 1.80 3.02
C LEU A 66 -4.99 2.95 3.32
N SER A 67 -5.00 3.45 4.55
CA SER A 67 -5.95 4.47 4.96
C SER A 67 -5.31 5.85 5.07
N SER A 68 -5.95 6.84 4.46
CA SER A 68 -5.61 8.25 4.69
C SER A 68 -6.28 8.81 5.95
N TRP A 69 -7.35 8.17 6.43
CA TRP A 69 -8.13 8.61 7.59
C TRP A 69 -8.75 7.43 8.33
N TRP A 70 -8.52 7.36 9.64
CA TRP A 70 -8.90 6.23 10.46
C TRP A 70 -9.89 6.62 11.57
N ARG A 71 -11.06 5.96 11.60
CA ARG A 71 -12.06 6.13 12.67
C ARG A 71 -11.82 5.14 13.82
N SER A 72 -12.13 5.53 15.05
CA SER A 72 -12.05 4.63 16.20
C SER A 72 -12.91 3.37 16.03
N ALA A 73 -14.11 3.50 15.45
CA ALA A 73 -14.96 2.34 15.14
C ALA A 73 -14.33 1.39 14.08
N LEU A 74 -13.48 1.91 13.19
CA LEU A 74 -12.78 1.11 12.20
C LEU A 74 -11.66 0.27 12.84
N ILE A 75 -11.01 0.77 13.91
CA ILE A 75 -10.01 0.01 14.69
C ILE A 75 -10.63 -1.30 15.18
N TRP A 76 -11.73 -1.20 15.94
CA TRP A 76 -12.41 -2.36 16.53
C TRP A 76 -12.92 -3.33 15.46
N ARG A 77 -13.56 -2.83 14.40
CA ARG A 77 -14.06 -3.68 13.30
C ARG A 77 -12.93 -4.41 12.59
N SER A 78 -11.82 -3.72 12.33
CA SER A 78 -10.64 -4.34 11.71
C SER A 78 -10.03 -5.39 12.63
N PHE A 79 -9.83 -5.07 13.91
CA PHE A 79 -9.29 -5.96 14.91
C PHE A 79 -10.13 -7.23 15.09
N PHE A 80 -11.44 -7.09 15.22
CA PHE A 80 -12.37 -8.22 15.29
C PHE A 80 -12.26 -9.12 14.05
N THR A 81 -12.24 -8.52 12.86
CA THR A 81 -12.14 -9.28 11.60
C THR A 81 -10.82 -10.04 11.52
N THR A 82 -9.69 -9.40 11.83
CA THR A 82 -8.37 -10.06 11.80
C THR A 82 -8.25 -11.14 12.87
N ALA A 83 -8.86 -10.96 14.04
CA ALA A 83 -8.89 -11.97 15.10
C ALA A 83 -9.70 -13.21 14.67
N VAL A 84 -10.88 -13.01 14.06
CA VAL A 84 -11.68 -14.10 13.49
C VAL A 84 -10.88 -14.84 12.43
N VAL A 85 -10.21 -14.12 11.51
CA VAL A 85 -9.34 -14.74 10.50
C VAL A 85 -8.26 -15.60 11.14
N ALA A 86 -7.59 -15.12 12.20
CA ALA A 86 -6.55 -15.87 12.89
C ALA A 86 -7.09 -17.16 13.54
N VAL A 87 -8.22 -17.08 14.25
CA VAL A 87 -8.87 -18.23 14.92
C VAL A 87 -9.34 -19.26 13.90
N VAL A 88 -10.08 -18.81 12.87
CA VAL A 88 -10.60 -19.68 11.81
C VAL A 88 -9.45 -20.37 11.10
N LEU A 89 -8.44 -19.61 10.66
CA LEU A 89 -7.30 -20.17 9.98
C LEU A 89 -6.59 -21.23 10.82
N ARG A 90 -6.35 -20.95 12.11
CA ARG A 90 -5.73 -21.89 13.05
C ARG A 90 -6.55 -23.18 13.20
N LEU A 91 -7.85 -23.06 13.42
CA LEU A 91 -8.75 -24.21 13.53
C LEU A 91 -8.72 -25.07 12.25
N PHE A 92 -8.78 -24.45 11.07
CA PHE A 92 -8.70 -25.17 9.80
C PHE A 92 -7.37 -25.89 9.62
N ILE A 93 -6.26 -25.29 10.04
CA ILE A 93 -4.94 -25.94 9.96
C ILE A 93 -4.85 -27.13 10.91
N GLU A 94 -5.33 -27.00 12.14
CA GLU A 94 -5.34 -28.11 13.12
C GLU A 94 -6.24 -29.26 12.64
N LEU A 95 -7.45 -28.94 12.14
CA LEU A 95 -8.36 -29.92 11.56
C LEU A 95 -7.72 -30.64 10.36
N CYS A 96 -7.03 -29.91 9.50
CA CYS A 96 -6.40 -30.49 8.32
C CYS A 96 -5.06 -31.18 8.60
N GLY A 97 -4.38 -30.79 9.69
CA GLY A 97 -3.21 -31.47 10.25
C GLY A 97 -3.50 -32.88 10.76
N SER A 98 -4.78 -33.23 10.98
CA SER A 98 -5.21 -34.61 11.28
C SER A 98 -5.09 -35.58 10.08
N GLY A 99 -4.58 -35.11 8.94
CA GLY A 99 -4.36 -35.91 7.72
C GLY A 99 -5.59 -36.08 6.83
N ARG A 100 -6.76 -35.60 7.26
CA ARG A 100 -8.04 -35.77 6.55
C ARG A 100 -8.29 -34.80 5.39
N CYS A 101 -7.49 -33.73 5.27
CA CYS A 101 -7.67 -32.71 4.22
C CYS A 101 -6.65 -32.79 3.07
N GLY A 102 -5.90 -33.89 2.92
CA GLY A 102 -4.84 -33.99 1.91
C GLY A 102 -3.70 -32.99 2.16
N MET A 103 -3.23 -32.29 1.12
CA MET A 103 -2.12 -31.32 1.22
C MET A 103 -2.49 -30.01 1.95
N PHE A 104 -3.74 -29.83 2.38
CA PHE A 104 -4.16 -28.65 3.15
C PHE A 104 -3.49 -28.70 4.53
N GLY A 105 -2.57 -27.76 4.81
CA GLY A 105 -1.73 -27.77 6.02
C GLY A 105 -0.28 -28.22 5.77
N GLN A 106 0.04 -28.76 4.59
CA GLN A 106 1.41 -29.17 4.21
C GLN A 106 2.22 -28.07 3.49
N GLY A 107 1.70 -26.83 3.36
CA GLY A 107 2.48 -25.72 2.76
C GLY A 107 1.93 -24.28 2.89
N GLY A 108 2.82 -23.32 2.65
CA GLY A 108 2.62 -22.04 1.94
C GLY A 108 2.10 -20.80 2.68
N LEU A 109 1.76 -20.90 3.97
CA LEU A 109 1.56 -19.71 4.80
C LEU A 109 2.74 -19.63 5.76
N ILE A 110 3.27 -18.42 5.94
CA ILE A 110 4.38 -18.16 6.85
C ILE A 110 3.93 -18.53 8.26
N MET A 111 4.15 -19.77 8.65
CA MET A 111 3.97 -20.21 10.03
C MET A 111 5.30 -20.07 10.73
N TYR A 112 5.39 -19.24 11.75
CA TYR A 112 6.49 -19.37 12.67
C TYR A 112 5.97 -20.05 13.91
N GLY A 113 6.46 -21.27 14.15
CA GLY A 113 6.44 -21.92 15.44
C GLY A 113 7.87 -21.98 15.94
N VAL A 114 8.49 -20.81 16.15
CA VAL A 114 9.87 -20.71 16.68
C VAL A 114 9.85 -20.49 18.19
N SER A 115 8.67 -20.50 18.80
CA SER A 115 8.46 -20.28 20.24
C SER A 115 9.25 -21.23 21.13
N THR A 116 9.56 -22.46 20.68
CA THR A 116 10.28 -23.44 21.50
C THR A 116 11.81 -23.31 21.45
N MET A 117 12.36 -22.26 20.81
CA MET A 117 13.83 -22.08 20.66
C MET A 117 14.36 -20.75 21.20
N PHE A 118 13.50 -19.89 21.75
CA PHE A 118 13.86 -18.54 22.22
C PHE A 118 13.88 -18.36 23.74
N ASP A 119 13.52 -19.38 24.52
CA ASP A 119 13.24 -19.21 25.96
C ASP A 119 14.48 -18.87 26.84
N ASP A 120 15.72 -19.13 26.39
CA ASP A 120 16.90 -19.00 27.28
C ASP A 120 18.03 -18.05 26.82
N LEU A 121 17.91 -17.31 25.70
CA LEU A 121 19.11 -16.77 25.01
C LEU A 121 19.13 -15.28 24.62
N ILE A 122 18.13 -14.46 24.96
CA ILE A 122 18.15 -13.04 24.54
C ILE A 122 18.44 -12.10 25.71
N THR A 123 19.71 -12.05 26.13
CA THR A 123 20.27 -10.90 26.83
C THR A 123 21.11 -10.11 25.84
N TYR A 124 20.56 -9.02 25.30
CA TYR A 124 21.36 -8.08 24.53
C TYR A 124 22.10 -7.15 25.50
N HIS A 125 23.38 -6.92 25.22
CA HIS A 125 24.22 -6.02 25.99
C HIS A 125 24.43 -4.71 25.25
N LEU A 126 24.88 -3.67 25.95
CA LEU A 126 25.23 -2.38 25.33
C LEU A 126 26.27 -2.53 24.20
N LYS A 127 27.13 -3.57 24.28
CA LYS A 127 28.12 -3.91 23.25
C LYS A 127 27.48 -4.27 21.89
N ASP A 128 26.22 -4.70 21.88
CA ASP A 128 25.57 -5.15 20.65
C ASP A 128 24.92 -3.99 19.87
N ILE A 129 24.68 -2.84 20.52
CA ILE A 129 24.03 -1.66 19.91
C ILE A 129 24.76 -1.14 18.65
N PRO A 130 26.10 -1.01 18.62
CA PRO A 130 26.82 -0.57 17.42
C PRO A 130 26.56 -1.45 16.20
N ILE A 131 26.47 -2.78 16.39
CA ILE A 131 26.19 -3.72 15.30
C ILE A 131 24.75 -3.57 14.83
N VAL A 132 23.81 -3.38 15.75
CA VAL A 132 22.40 -3.09 15.45
C VAL A 132 22.26 -1.81 14.61
N ILE A 133 23.01 -0.75 14.95
CA ILE A 133 23.05 0.50 14.17
C ILE A 133 23.64 0.25 12.78
N LEU A 134 24.75 -0.49 12.69
CA LEU A 134 25.42 -0.82 11.43
C LEU A 134 24.47 -1.57 10.49
N ILE A 135 23.72 -2.55 10.99
CA ILE A 135 22.70 -3.29 10.24
C ILE A 135 21.60 -2.34 9.76
N GLY A 136 21.12 -1.44 10.61
CA GLY A 136 20.14 -0.42 10.23
C GLY A 136 20.61 0.43 9.05
N VAL A 137 21.85 0.95 9.10
CA VAL A 137 22.42 1.77 8.03
C VAL A 137 22.70 0.96 6.76
N ALA A 138 23.28 -0.23 6.88
CA ALA A 138 23.57 -1.11 5.75
C ALA A 138 22.27 -1.54 5.03
N GLY A 139 21.25 -1.95 5.77
CA GLY A 139 19.93 -2.30 5.24
C GLY A 139 19.26 -1.12 4.52
N ALA A 140 19.44 0.11 5.01
CA ALA A 140 18.95 1.31 4.34
C ALA A 140 19.61 1.57 2.99
N LEU A 141 20.93 1.46 2.94
CA LEU A 141 21.71 1.68 1.71
C LEU A 141 21.39 0.60 0.67
N LEU A 142 21.36 -0.67 1.09
CA LEU A 142 21.04 -1.80 0.23
C LEU A 142 19.58 -1.74 -0.27
N GLY A 143 18.63 -1.37 0.61
CA GLY A 143 17.22 -1.21 0.24
C GLY A 143 16.98 0.00 -0.66
N GLY A 144 17.69 1.10 -0.42
CA GLY A 144 17.70 2.27 -1.31
C GLY A 144 18.23 1.91 -2.70
N LEU A 145 19.35 1.19 -2.78
CA LEU A 145 19.88 0.69 -4.04
C LEU A 145 18.90 -0.26 -4.74
N TYR A 146 18.20 -1.11 -3.96
CA TYR A 146 17.22 -2.07 -4.48
C TYR A 146 16.08 -1.34 -5.18
N ASN A 147 15.51 -0.31 -4.53
CA ASN A 147 14.46 0.54 -5.11
C ASN A 147 14.94 1.24 -6.40
N PHE A 148 16.17 1.76 -6.40
CA PHE A 148 16.73 2.42 -7.58
C PHE A 148 16.88 1.46 -8.77
N LEU A 149 17.46 0.27 -8.53
CA LEU A 149 17.64 -0.75 -9.58
C LEU A 149 16.30 -1.28 -10.07
N MET A 150 15.36 -1.59 -9.17
CA MET A 150 14.05 -2.08 -9.53
C MET A 150 13.27 -1.06 -10.37
N MET A 151 13.39 0.23 -10.08
CA MET A 151 12.81 1.28 -10.90
C MET A 151 13.37 1.34 -12.32
N LYS A 152 14.68 1.11 -12.49
CA LYS A 152 15.29 1.06 -13.82
C LYS A 152 14.80 -0.16 -14.60
N VAL A 153 14.76 -1.32 -13.97
CA VAL A 153 14.24 -2.56 -14.58
C VAL A 153 12.77 -2.41 -14.97
N LEU A 154 11.93 -1.86 -14.10
CA LEU A 154 10.50 -1.63 -14.40
C LEU A 154 10.27 -0.70 -15.58
N ARG A 155 11.11 0.34 -15.75
CA ARG A 155 11.03 1.21 -16.94
C ARG A 155 11.39 0.46 -18.22
N VAL A 156 12.43 -0.36 -18.18
CA VAL A 156 12.80 -1.23 -19.31
C VAL A 156 11.67 -2.20 -19.63
N TYR A 157 11.09 -2.82 -18.60
CA TYR A 157 9.94 -3.71 -18.79
C TYR A 157 8.74 -2.98 -19.38
N ASN A 158 8.48 -1.74 -18.98
CA ASN A 158 7.39 -0.96 -19.58
C ASN A 158 7.62 -0.72 -21.08
N MET A 159 8.84 -0.35 -21.48
CA MET A 159 9.20 -0.18 -22.90
C MET A 159 9.04 -1.48 -23.70
N ILE A 160 9.49 -2.62 -23.15
CA ILE A 160 9.31 -3.93 -23.82
C ILE A 160 7.83 -4.32 -23.89
N ASN A 161 7.06 -3.99 -22.85
CA ASN A 161 5.63 -4.29 -22.75
C ASN A 161 4.77 -3.49 -23.74
N GLU A 162 5.28 -2.37 -24.27
CA GLU A 162 4.65 -1.62 -25.36
C GLU A 162 4.65 -2.41 -26.68
N GLY A 163 5.59 -3.34 -26.87
CA GLY A 163 5.68 -4.23 -28.03
C GLY A 163 4.54 -5.27 -28.15
N GLY A 164 3.54 -5.23 -27.26
CA GLY A 164 2.35 -6.08 -27.33
C GLY A 164 2.42 -7.35 -26.47
N ARG A 165 1.48 -8.28 -26.69
CA ARG A 165 1.29 -9.46 -25.82
C ARG A 165 2.41 -10.49 -25.95
N ALA A 166 2.99 -10.66 -27.14
CA ALA A 166 4.07 -11.62 -27.38
C ALA A 166 5.34 -11.25 -26.61
N HIS A 167 5.74 -9.98 -26.64
CA HIS A 167 6.90 -9.46 -25.90
C HIS A 167 6.73 -9.62 -24.38
N LYS A 168 5.51 -9.44 -23.86
CA LYS A 168 5.18 -9.69 -22.44
C LYS A 168 5.41 -11.14 -22.04
N LEU A 169 4.92 -12.08 -22.84
CA LEU A 169 5.07 -13.51 -22.58
C LEU A 169 6.52 -13.95 -22.74
N LEU A 170 7.21 -13.46 -23.78
CA LEU A 170 8.63 -13.75 -24.00
C LEU A 170 9.49 -13.27 -22.83
N MET A 171 9.26 -12.03 -22.36
CA MET A 171 9.95 -11.51 -21.17
C MET A 171 9.71 -12.41 -19.96
N ALA A 172 8.45 -12.77 -19.67
CA ALA A 172 8.12 -13.64 -18.56
C ALA A 172 8.83 -15.01 -18.66
N ALA A 173 8.87 -15.60 -19.87
CA ALA A 173 9.56 -16.85 -20.13
C ALA A 173 11.08 -16.72 -19.93
N THR A 174 11.71 -15.65 -20.44
CA THR A 174 13.16 -15.41 -20.28
C THR A 174 13.55 -15.26 -18.81
N VAL A 175 12.79 -14.49 -18.02
CA VAL A 175 13.04 -14.33 -16.59
C VAL A 175 12.83 -15.65 -15.86
N SER A 176 11.79 -16.42 -16.20
CA SER A 176 11.54 -17.74 -15.60
C SER A 176 12.67 -18.74 -15.89
N ILE A 177 13.14 -18.80 -17.13
CA ILE A 177 14.27 -19.67 -17.52
C ILE A 177 15.53 -19.25 -16.77
N LEU A 178 15.85 -17.94 -16.77
CA LEU A 178 17.01 -17.40 -16.05
C LEU A 178 16.94 -17.73 -14.55
N THR A 179 15.80 -17.50 -13.91
CA THR A 179 15.60 -17.85 -12.49
C THR A 179 15.81 -19.35 -12.25
N SER A 180 15.30 -20.22 -13.12
CA SER A 180 15.45 -21.68 -12.98
C SER A 180 16.91 -22.11 -13.15
N CYS A 181 17.62 -21.53 -14.12
CA CYS A 181 19.05 -21.76 -14.32
C CYS A 181 19.87 -21.33 -13.09
N CYS A 182 19.56 -20.18 -12.49
CA CYS A 182 20.24 -19.73 -11.27
C CYS A 182 19.92 -20.63 -10.06
N LEU A 183 18.64 -20.97 -9.85
CA LEU A 183 18.20 -21.80 -8.73
C LEU A 183 18.81 -23.22 -8.77
N PHE A 184 18.93 -23.82 -9.95
CA PHE A 184 19.52 -25.15 -10.11
C PHE A 184 21.04 -25.12 -10.27
N GLY A 185 21.60 -24.10 -10.92
CA GLY A 185 23.02 -24.01 -11.27
C GLY A 185 23.92 -23.55 -10.12
N LEU A 186 23.49 -22.56 -9.33
CA LEU A 186 24.32 -22.03 -8.24
C LEU A 186 24.64 -23.07 -7.13
N PRO A 187 23.71 -23.96 -6.72
CA PRO A 187 24.01 -25.00 -5.73
C PRO A 187 25.20 -25.92 -6.06
N TRP A 188 25.59 -26.05 -7.34
CA TRP A 188 26.76 -26.83 -7.75
C TRP A 188 28.10 -26.24 -7.27
N LEU A 189 28.13 -24.94 -6.97
CA LEU A 189 29.33 -24.24 -6.53
C LEU A 189 29.65 -24.48 -5.04
N ALA A 190 28.68 -24.98 -4.26
CA ALA A 190 28.81 -25.12 -2.82
C ALA A 190 29.32 -26.53 -2.44
N PRO A 191 30.30 -26.63 -1.53
CA PRO A 191 30.80 -27.91 -1.04
C PRO A 191 29.79 -28.60 -0.12
N CYS A 192 29.83 -29.94 -0.09
CA CYS A 192 29.05 -30.74 0.83
C CYS A 192 29.56 -30.62 2.27
N ARG A 193 28.65 -30.53 3.24
CA ARG A 193 28.95 -30.41 4.67
C ARG A 193 28.33 -31.56 5.47
N PRO A 194 28.98 -32.03 6.55
CA PRO A 194 28.43 -33.09 7.40
C PRO A 194 27.20 -32.57 8.15
N CYS A 195 26.18 -33.41 8.33
CA CYS A 195 24.98 -33.04 9.09
C CYS A 195 25.36 -32.56 10.52
N PRO A 196 24.74 -31.48 11.04
CA PRO A 196 24.94 -31.07 12.43
C PRO A 196 24.47 -32.16 13.39
N THR A 197 25.29 -32.49 14.40
CA THR A 197 25.12 -33.65 15.31
C THR A 197 24.15 -33.40 16.47
N THR A 198 23.48 -32.26 16.53
CA THR A 198 22.53 -31.93 17.60
C THR A 198 21.15 -32.54 17.32
N GLY A 199 20.93 -33.80 17.73
CA GLY A 199 19.59 -34.23 18.17
C GLY A 199 18.95 -35.51 17.58
N SER A 200 19.55 -36.24 16.64
CA SER A 200 19.12 -37.62 16.31
C SER A 200 20.08 -38.30 15.30
N PRO A 201 20.18 -39.66 15.31
CA PRO A 201 20.94 -40.38 14.30
C PRO A 201 20.39 -40.12 12.88
N PRO A 202 21.25 -40.19 11.84
CA PRO A 202 20.80 -40.10 10.44
C PRO A 202 19.76 -41.19 10.16
N SER A 203 18.75 -40.87 9.33
CA SER A 203 17.76 -41.86 8.92
C SER A 203 18.37 -42.98 8.10
N PRO A 204 17.65 -44.13 8.00
CA PRO A 204 18.02 -45.21 7.08
C PRO A 204 18.17 -44.75 5.61
N ASP A 205 17.58 -43.61 5.23
CA ASP A 205 17.66 -43.03 3.88
C ASP A 205 18.85 -42.07 3.67
N GLY A 206 19.68 -41.85 4.69
CA GLY A 206 20.88 -41.00 4.61
C GLY A 206 20.59 -39.49 4.51
N THR A 207 19.39 -39.05 4.88
CA THR A 207 18.98 -37.64 4.96
C THR A 207 19.17 -37.10 6.39
N CYS A 208 19.61 -35.85 6.54
CA CYS A 208 19.75 -35.22 7.85
C CYS A 208 18.34 -35.05 8.48
N HIS A 209 17.90 -36.00 9.30
CA HIS A 209 16.52 -36.07 9.81
C HIS A 209 16.15 -34.96 10.81
N ALA A 210 17.15 -34.30 11.42
CA ALA A 210 16.90 -33.45 12.58
C ALA A 210 15.86 -32.36 12.28
N LEU A 211 15.76 -31.84 11.06
CA LEU A 211 14.64 -31.03 10.60
C LEU A 211 14.45 -31.26 9.09
N ASN A 212 13.23 -31.32 8.56
CA ASN A 212 12.87 -31.35 7.11
C ASN A 212 13.37 -30.09 6.31
N ARG A 213 14.49 -29.51 6.72
CA ARG A 213 15.01 -28.18 6.42
C ARG A 213 16.29 -28.23 5.58
N PHE A 214 17.05 -29.32 5.59
CA PHE A 214 18.31 -29.43 4.84
C PHE A 214 18.18 -30.40 3.67
N ARG A 215 18.65 -29.97 2.49
CA ARG A 215 18.53 -30.73 1.24
C ARG A 215 19.87 -31.38 0.89
N ARG A 216 19.82 -32.69 0.61
CA ARG A 216 20.93 -33.42 0.01
C ARG A 216 20.92 -33.18 -1.50
N PHE A 217 21.86 -32.38 -2.00
CA PHE A 217 22.03 -32.11 -3.42
C PHE A 217 23.43 -32.56 -3.84
N HIS A 218 23.50 -33.67 -4.59
CA HIS A 218 24.77 -34.25 -5.07
C HIS A 218 25.82 -34.49 -3.98
N CYS A 219 25.38 -34.85 -2.76
CA CYS A 219 26.25 -35.10 -1.62
C CYS A 219 26.20 -36.57 -1.17
N PRO A 220 27.30 -37.10 -0.60
CA PRO A 220 27.31 -38.43 0.02
C PRO A 220 26.28 -38.52 1.17
N PRO A 221 25.84 -39.73 1.54
CA PRO A 221 24.93 -39.91 2.67
C PRO A 221 25.52 -39.31 3.95
N GLY A 222 24.68 -38.66 4.77
CA GLY A 222 25.13 -37.95 5.97
C GLY A 222 25.75 -36.57 5.72
N HIS A 223 25.72 -36.08 4.48
CA HIS A 223 26.10 -34.71 4.13
C HIS A 223 24.93 -33.95 3.47
N TYR A 224 24.93 -32.64 3.62
CA TYR A 224 24.00 -31.72 2.98
C TYR A 224 24.74 -30.63 2.20
N ASN A 225 24.02 -29.97 1.30
CA ASN A 225 24.50 -28.80 0.59
C ASN A 225 23.76 -27.58 1.14
N ASP A 226 24.50 -26.63 1.70
CA ASP A 226 23.95 -25.48 2.40
C ASP A 226 23.26 -24.51 1.44
N LEU A 227 23.86 -24.24 0.27
CA LEU A 227 23.30 -23.40 -0.78
C LEU A 227 22.05 -24.01 -1.43
N ALA A 228 22.05 -25.33 -1.65
CA ALA A 228 20.87 -26.06 -2.12
C ALA A 228 19.73 -25.99 -1.12
N SER A 229 20.04 -26.02 0.18
CA SER A 229 19.05 -25.89 1.25
C SER A 229 18.41 -24.49 1.30
N LEU A 230 19.08 -23.47 0.77
CA LEU A 230 18.52 -22.12 0.66
C LEU A 230 17.69 -21.93 -0.62
N PHE A 231 18.14 -22.44 -1.77
CA PHE A 231 17.46 -22.24 -3.06
C PHE A 231 16.35 -23.25 -3.39
N LEU A 232 16.48 -24.52 -2.98
CA LEU A 232 15.54 -25.58 -3.34
C LEU A 232 14.44 -25.80 -2.30
N ASN A 233 14.50 -25.07 -1.18
CA ASN A 233 13.39 -25.01 -0.24
C ASN A 233 12.39 -23.92 -0.62
N ILE A 234 11.18 -24.03 -0.08
CA ILE A 234 10.20 -22.95 -0.14
C ILE A 234 10.77 -21.76 0.63
N ASN A 235 10.56 -20.54 0.12
CA ASN A 235 11.09 -19.32 0.76
C ASN A 235 10.73 -19.21 2.25
N ASP A 236 9.55 -19.67 2.65
CA ASP A 236 9.13 -19.69 4.06
C ASP A 236 10.05 -20.56 4.92
N ASP A 237 10.41 -21.75 4.43
CA ASP A 237 11.34 -22.65 5.12
C ASP A 237 12.77 -22.10 5.10
N ALA A 238 13.19 -21.48 4.00
CA ALA A 238 14.48 -20.82 3.92
C ALA A 238 14.61 -19.70 4.97
N ILE A 239 13.59 -18.87 5.15
CA ILE A 239 13.60 -17.82 6.18
C ILE A 239 13.59 -18.43 7.59
N ARG A 240 12.79 -19.49 7.84
CA ARG A 240 12.83 -20.22 9.12
C ARG A 240 14.22 -20.76 9.44
N ASN A 241 14.93 -21.28 8.43
CA ASN A 241 16.29 -21.80 8.59
C ASN A 241 17.33 -20.69 8.81
N LEU A 242 17.06 -19.47 8.33
CA LEU A 242 17.92 -18.31 8.56
C LEU A 242 17.69 -17.70 9.95
N TYR A 243 16.47 -17.79 10.48
CA TYR A 243 16.11 -17.27 11.81
C TYR A 243 16.39 -18.25 12.95
N SER A 244 16.67 -19.52 12.67
CA SER A 244 16.93 -20.50 13.71
C SER A 244 18.18 -20.14 14.52
N THR A 245 18.02 -20.14 15.83
CA THR A 245 19.09 -19.91 16.81
C THR A 245 19.96 -21.16 17.00
N GLY A 246 21.19 -20.98 17.49
CA GLY A 246 22.13 -22.09 17.74
C GLY A 246 22.65 -22.75 16.47
N THR A 247 22.58 -22.06 15.32
CA THR A 247 22.99 -22.59 14.01
C THR A 247 24.18 -21.84 13.39
N ASN A 248 25.05 -21.25 14.22
CA ASN A 248 26.13 -20.37 13.76
C ASN A 248 27.06 -21.04 12.73
N ASP A 249 27.36 -22.34 12.90
CA ASP A 249 28.31 -23.06 12.05
C ASP A 249 27.68 -23.75 10.82
N VAL A 250 26.36 -23.68 10.66
CA VAL A 250 25.63 -24.43 9.63
C VAL A 250 26.00 -23.94 8.22
N TYR A 251 26.14 -22.64 8.02
CA TYR A 251 26.32 -22.07 6.68
C TYR A 251 27.74 -21.58 6.44
N HIS A 252 28.22 -21.73 5.21
CA HIS A 252 29.49 -21.15 4.80
C HIS A 252 29.31 -19.69 4.35
N THR A 253 30.28 -18.83 4.66
CA THR A 253 30.27 -17.42 4.24
C THR A 253 30.18 -17.27 2.72
N GLY A 254 30.88 -18.11 1.94
CA GLY A 254 30.81 -18.10 0.48
C GLY A 254 29.43 -18.47 -0.08
N SER A 255 28.75 -19.44 0.55
CA SER A 255 27.38 -19.84 0.17
C SER A 255 26.39 -18.72 0.49
N MET A 256 26.54 -18.05 1.64
CA MET A 256 25.71 -16.90 2.02
C MET A 256 25.88 -15.70 1.10
N ILE A 257 27.11 -15.37 0.71
CA ILE A 257 27.37 -14.29 -0.27
C ILE A 257 26.73 -14.63 -1.62
N THR A 258 26.90 -15.86 -2.10
CA THR A 258 26.32 -16.31 -3.37
C THR A 258 24.80 -16.23 -3.32
N PHE A 259 24.18 -16.72 -2.24
CA PHE A 259 22.74 -16.65 -2.04
C PHE A 259 22.24 -15.20 -1.94
N PHE A 260 22.93 -14.32 -1.21
CA PHE A 260 22.56 -12.91 -1.10
C PHE A 260 22.58 -12.20 -2.45
N VAL A 261 23.68 -12.30 -3.21
CA VAL A 261 23.82 -11.62 -4.50
C VAL A 261 22.76 -12.10 -5.50
N ALA A 262 22.57 -13.42 -5.58
CA ALA A 262 21.60 -13.99 -6.48
C ALA A 262 20.15 -13.71 -6.05
N SER A 263 19.80 -13.83 -4.76
CA SER A 263 18.44 -13.49 -4.28
C SER A 263 18.12 -12.01 -4.47
N TYR A 264 19.09 -11.11 -4.25
CA TYR A 264 18.96 -9.68 -4.50
C TYR A 264 18.72 -9.40 -5.99
N ALA A 265 19.55 -9.95 -6.89
CA ALA A 265 19.43 -9.75 -8.33
C ALA A 265 18.15 -10.37 -8.91
N LEU A 266 17.84 -11.61 -8.54
CA LEU A 266 16.61 -12.30 -8.98
C LEU A 266 15.36 -11.60 -8.42
N GLY A 267 15.40 -11.08 -7.20
CA GLY A 267 14.31 -10.30 -6.62
C GLY A 267 14.00 -9.05 -7.45
N VAL A 268 15.03 -8.30 -7.86
CA VAL A 268 14.90 -7.12 -8.72
C VAL A 268 14.35 -7.49 -10.11
N LEU A 269 14.86 -8.57 -10.72
CA LEU A 269 14.47 -8.99 -12.08
C LEU A 269 13.09 -9.65 -12.15
N SER A 270 12.71 -10.41 -11.14
CA SER A 270 11.45 -11.15 -11.11
C SER A 270 10.25 -10.23 -10.88
N TYR A 271 10.48 -9.07 -10.26
CA TYR A 271 9.41 -8.11 -10.06
C TYR A 271 9.08 -7.33 -11.35
N GLY A 272 7.79 -7.19 -11.64
CA GLY A 272 7.30 -6.51 -12.85
C GLY A 272 7.04 -7.42 -14.04
N VAL A 273 7.35 -8.73 -13.92
CA VAL A 273 6.88 -9.75 -14.85
C VAL A 273 5.34 -9.80 -14.81
N VAL A 274 4.71 -10.19 -15.93
CA VAL A 274 3.24 -10.29 -16.06
C VAL A 274 2.69 -11.51 -15.30
N ALA A 275 2.83 -11.49 -13.98
CA ALA A 275 2.37 -12.51 -13.05
C ALA A 275 1.91 -11.87 -11.73
N PRO A 276 0.89 -12.43 -11.04
CA PRO A 276 0.52 -11.98 -9.70
C PRO A 276 1.58 -12.41 -8.69
N SER A 277 2.42 -11.49 -8.23
CA SER A 277 3.50 -11.75 -7.28
C SER A 277 3.48 -10.79 -6.09
N GLY A 278 4.13 -11.18 -5.00
CA GLY A 278 4.30 -10.38 -3.78
C GLY A 278 5.76 -9.97 -3.57
N LEU A 279 5.97 -8.78 -3.00
CA LEU A 279 7.30 -8.25 -2.70
C LEU A 279 7.81 -8.59 -1.29
N PHE A 280 6.91 -8.82 -0.34
CA PHE A 280 7.27 -8.97 1.08
C PHE A 280 8.23 -10.14 1.34
N VAL A 281 7.91 -11.35 0.87
CA VAL A 281 8.68 -12.56 1.18
C VAL A 281 10.10 -12.51 0.59
N PRO A 282 10.31 -12.15 -0.69
CA PRO A 282 11.67 -12.01 -1.23
C PRO A 282 12.51 -10.96 -0.52
N ILE A 283 11.91 -9.83 -0.11
CA ILE A 283 12.60 -8.77 0.65
C ILE A 283 12.98 -9.28 2.05
N ILE A 284 12.09 -9.99 2.75
CA ILE A 284 12.41 -10.62 4.03
C ILE A 284 13.56 -11.60 3.87
N LEU A 285 13.52 -12.47 2.85
CA LEU A 285 14.56 -13.48 2.62
C LEU A 285 15.93 -12.86 2.32
N THR A 286 15.97 -11.84 1.45
CA THR A 286 17.20 -11.10 1.13
C THR A 286 17.73 -10.37 2.36
N GLY A 287 16.82 -9.78 3.14
CA GLY A 287 17.06 -9.16 4.44
C GLY A 287 17.70 -10.10 5.46
N ALA A 288 17.10 -11.28 5.64
CA ALA A 288 17.56 -12.32 6.55
C ALA A 288 18.97 -12.79 6.19
N THR A 289 19.21 -13.01 4.90
CA THR A 289 20.50 -13.48 4.40
C THR A 289 21.60 -12.48 4.67
N TYR A 290 21.39 -11.19 4.35
CA TYR A 290 22.43 -10.19 4.58
C TYR A 290 22.64 -9.95 6.09
N GLY A 291 21.58 -9.94 6.90
CA GLY A 291 21.71 -9.81 8.36
C GLY A 291 22.58 -10.93 8.92
N ARG A 292 22.30 -12.17 8.53
CA ARG A 292 23.10 -13.33 8.91
C ARG A 292 24.55 -13.25 8.41
N LEU A 293 24.75 -12.79 7.17
CA LEU A 293 26.08 -12.57 6.59
C LEU A 293 26.89 -11.54 7.39
N VAL A 294 26.25 -10.42 7.80
CA VAL A 294 26.90 -9.40 8.64
C VAL A 294 27.28 -9.99 10.00
N ALA A 295 26.43 -10.85 10.59
CA ALA A 295 26.74 -11.55 11.84
C ALA A 295 27.98 -12.45 11.69
N MET A 296 28.06 -13.23 10.62
CA MET A 296 29.21 -14.12 10.32
C MET A 296 30.51 -13.35 10.06
N LEU A 297 30.43 -12.16 9.46
CA LEU A 297 31.61 -11.33 9.20
C LEU A 297 32.12 -10.61 10.46
N LEU A 298 31.23 -10.38 11.44
CA LEU A 298 31.53 -9.71 12.70
C LEU A 298 31.65 -10.69 13.87
N ASP A 299 31.78 -11.98 13.57
CA ASP A 299 31.85 -13.04 14.57
C ASP A 299 33.00 -12.76 15.56
N GLY A 300 32.70 -12.84 16.86
CA GLY A 300 33.61 -12.44 17.95
C GLY A 300 33.44 -11.01 18.49
N HIS A 301 32.72 -10.11 17.80
CA HIS A 301 32.48 -8.74 18.29
C HIS A 301 31.19 -8.60 19.11
N SER A 302 30.17 -9.40 18.83
CA SER A 302 28.90 -9.47 19.60
C SER A 302 28.62 -10.87 20.12
N GLY A 303 27.91 -10.94 21.24
CA GLY A 303 27.35 -12.21 21.74
C GLY A 303 26.01 -12.59 21.09
N LEU A 304 25.54 -11.81 20.11
CA LEU A 304 24.27 -12.05 19.44
C LEU A 304 24.32 -13.28 18.54
N ASP A 305 23.34 -14.16 18.71
CA ASP A 305 23.11 -15.29 17.81
C ASP A 305 22.83 -14.82 16.37
N HIS A 306 23.41 -15.51 15.38
CA HIS A 306 23.29 -15.13 13.97
C HIS A 306 21.84 -15.12 13.46
N GLY A 307 20.95 -15.94 14.04
CA GLY A 307 19.53 -15.97 13.73
C GLY A 307 18.79 -14.71 14.19
N LEU A 308 19.16 -14.14 15.34
CA LEU A 308 18.60 -12.85 15.81
C LEU A 308 19.04 -11.72 14.90
N VAL A 309 20.31 -11.70 14.51
CA VAL A 309 20.85 -10.71 13.57
C VAL A 309 20.20 -10.83 12.19
N ALA A 310 19.86 -12.05 11.75
CA ALA A 310 19.07 -12.27 10.54
C ALA A 310 17.68 -11.61 10.63
N ILE A 311 16.98 -11.69 11.77
CA ILE A 311 15.68 -11.02 11.95
C ILE A 311 15.83 -9.49 11.88
N LEU A 312 16.87 -8.93 12.49
CA LEU A 312 17.19 -7.50 12.40
C LEU A 312 17.56 -7.09 10.96
N GLY A 313 18.25 -7.96 10.23
CA GLY A 313 18.51 -7.83 8.79
C GLY A 313 17.21 -7.75 7.97
N SER A 314 16.27 -8.67 8.20
CA SER A 314 14.96 -8.62 7.55
C SER A 314 14.21 -7.32 7.84
N ALA A 315 14.19 -6.90 9.10
CA ALA A 315 13.52 -5.67 9.52
C ALA A 315 14.13 -4.44 8.85
N SER A 316 15.45 -4.25 8.95
CA SER A 316 16.16 -3.14 8.29
C SER A 316 15.97 -3.11 6.78
N PHE A 317 16.06 -4.24 6.07
CA PHE A 317 15.91 -4.24 4.60
C PHE A 317 14.46 -3.97 4.16
N LEU A 318 13.47 -4.49 4.90
CA LEU A 318 12.06 -4.13 4.72
C LEU A 318 11.84 -2.63 4.99
N GLY A 319 12.40 -2.11 6.08
CA GLY A 319 12.35 -0.70 6.42
C GLY A 319 12.98 0.18 5.33
N GLY A 320 14.13 -0.22 4.78
CA GLY A 320 14.83 0.53 3.74
C GLY A 320 14.13 0.51 2.38
N THR A 321 13.41 -0.57 2.07
CA THR A 321 12.74 -0.79 0.78
C THR A 321 11.29 -0.27 0.80
N LEU A 322 10.49 -0.72 1.78
CA LEU A 322 9.05 -0.43 1.88
C LEU A 322 8.74 0.83 2.70
N ARG A 323 9.66 1.30 3.56
CA ARG A 323 9.47 2.47 4.45
C ARG A 323 8.34 2.37 5.47
N MET A 324 7.87 1.15 5.71
CA MET A 324 6.88 0.83 6.74
C MET A 324 7.60 0.53 8.07
N THR A 325 7.10 1.09 9.17
CA THR A 325 7.73 0.96 10.50
C THR A 325 6.88 0.14 11.44
N VAL A 326 5.76 0.70 11.92
CA VAL A 326 4.99 0.16 13.03
C VAL A 326 4.37 -1.19 12.66
N SER A 327 3.76 -1.29 11.47
CA SER A 327 3.16 -2.53 11.01
C SER A 327 4.19 -3.63 10.80
N VAL A 328 5.36 -3.31 10.22
CA VAL A 328 6.42 -4.30 9.96
C VAL A 328 7.01 -4.79 11.28
N CYS A 329 7.24 -3.89 12.23
CA CYS A 329 7.70 -4.24 13.58
C CYS A 329 6.76 -5.25 14.23
N VAL A 330 5.44 -4.97 14.24
CA VAL A 330 4.45 -5.86 14.87
C VAL A 330 4.28 -7.15 14.09
N ILE A 331 4.36 -7.13 12.75
CA ILE A 331 4.37 -8.36 11.96
C ILE A 331 5.57 -9.24 12.35
N ILE A 332 6.78 -8.70 12.38
CA ILE A 332 7.98 -9.47 12.76
C ILE A 332 7.89 -9.97 14.21
N LEU A 333 7.33 -9.18 15.12
CA LEU A 333 7.07 -9.55 16.50
C LEU A 333 6.08 -10.71 16.62
N GLU A 334 4.91 -10.63 15.97
CA GLU A 334 3.90 -11.70 16.00
C GLU A 334 4.43 -12.97 15.32
N LEU A 335 5.26 -12.84 14.29
CA LEU A 335 5.97 -13.98 13.67
C LEU A 335 6.98 -14.60 14.63
N THR A 336 7.81 -13.81 15.31
CA THR A 336 8.84 -14.32 16.22
C THR A 336 8.29 -14.78 17.57
N ASN A 337 7.10 -14.30 17.93
CA ASN A 337 6.45 -14.52 19.22
C ASN A 337 7.35 -14.16 20.42
N ASN A 338 8.20 -13.14 20.27
CA ASN A 338 9.13 -12.72 21.31
C ASN A 338 9.07 -11.20 21.51
N LEU A 339 8.47 -10.77 22.62
CA LEU A 339 8.30 -9.35 22.94
C LEU A 339 9.62 -8.64 23.28
N LEU A 340 10.64 -9.37 23.72
CA LEU A 340 11.95 -8.80 24.09
C LEU A 340 12.73 -8.27 22.88
N LEU A 341 12.40 -8.74 21.67
CA LEU A 341 13.03 -8.30 20.42
C LEU A 341 12.50 -6.93 19.94
N LEU A 342 11.35 -6.48 20.48
CA LEU A 342 10.64 -5.27 20.03
C LEU A 342 11.52 -4.01 20.01
N PRO A 343 12.29 -3.66 21.07
CA PRO A 343 13.08 -2.44 21.08
C PRO A 343 14.19 -2.43 20.01
N LEU A 344 14.84 -3.57 19.79
CA LEU A 344 15.90 -3.71 18.79
C LEU A 344 15.35 -3.59 17.37
N VAL A 345 14.25 -4.28 17.06
CA VAL A 345 13.59 -4.19 15.75
C VAL A 345 13.10 -2.78 15.48
N MET A 346 12.51 -2.10 16.47
CA MET A 346 12.09 -0.70 16.35
C MET A 346 13.27 0.23 16.04
N LEU A 347 14.37 0.11 16.81
CA LEU A 347 15.56 0.93 16.61
C LEU A 347 16.11 0.77 15.19
N VAL A 348 16.28 -0.47 14.74
CA VAL A 348 16.80 -0.81 13.41
C VAL A 348 15.88 -0.28 12.30
N LEU A 349 14.57 -0.41 12.44
CA LEU A 349 13.59 0.09 11.47
C LEU A 349 13.63 1.62 11.37
N LEU A 350 13.73 2.33 12.50
CA LEU A 350 13.79 3.79 12.52
C LEU A 350 15.08 4.29 11.86
N ILE A 351 16.22 3.71 12.18
CA ILE A 351 17.50 4.03 11.53
C ILE A 351 17.40 3.75 10.04
N SER A 352 16.91 2.57 9.68
CA SER A 352 16.85 2.17 8.28
C SER A 352 15.94 3.09 7.45
N LYS A 353 14.74 3.38 7.94
CA LYS A 353 13.80 4.29 7.28
C LYS A 353 14.38 5.68 7.12
N THR A 354 14.93 6.26 8.19
CA THR A 354 15.44 7.65 8.18
C THR A 354 16.60 7.82 7.20
N VAL A 355 17.53 6.86 7.15
CA VAL A 355 18.63 6.87 6.18
C VAL A 355 18.10 6.69 4.76
N ALA A 356 17.18 5.75 4.55
CA ALA A 356 16.66 5.45 3.22
C ALA A 356 15.78 6.58 2.64
N ASP A 357 15.02 7.30 3.47
CA ASP A 357 14.21 8.49 3.09
C ASP A 357 15.06 9.62 2.50
N SER A 358 16.38 9.64 2.76
CA SER A 358 17.30 10.61 2.15
C SER A 358 17.68 10.30 0.69
N PHE A 359 17.46 9.07 0.22
CA PHE A 359 17.89 8.61 -1.12
C PHE A 359 16.74 8.53 -2.13
N ASN A 360 15.65 7.85 -1.77
CA ASN A 360 14.49 7.62 -2.66
C ASN A 360 13.20 7.39 -1.86
N SER A 361 12.04 7.42 -2.52
CA SER A 361 10.74 7.10 -1.93
C SER A 361 10.56 5.59 -1.72
N SER A 362 9.47 5.20 -1.04
CA SER A 362 9.12 3.80 -0.87
C SER A 362 8.89 3.13 -2.23
N ILE A 363 9.13 1.82 -2.29
CA ILE A 363 8.91 1.05 -3.51
C ILE A 363 7.46 1.13 -4.02
N TYR A 364 6.48 1.18 -3.11
CA TYR A 364 5.08 1.27 -3.48
C TYR A 364 4.72 2.63 -4.07
N ASP A 365 5.25 3.72 -3.51
CA ASP A 365 5.04 5.07 -4.06
C ASP A 365 5.64 5.20 -5.46
N LEU A 366 6.84 4.64 -5.64
CA LEU A 366 7.53 4.61 -6.92
C LEU A 366 6.73 3.83 -7.99
N ILE A 367 6.13 2.69 -7.61
CA ILE A 367 5.25 1.91 -8.50
C ILE A 367 3.95 2.68 -8.81
N LEU A 368 3.37 3.37 -7.82
CA LEU A 368 2.17 4.19 -8.02
C LEU A 368 2.43 5.33 -9.03
N GLN A 369 3.58 5.99 -8.91
CA GLN A 369 4.03 7.02 -9.85
C GLN A 369 4.23 6.45 -11.26
N LEU A 370 4.91 5.30 -11.41
CA LEU A 370 5.06 4.65 -12.72
C LEU A 370 3.73 4.28 -13.37
N LYS A 371 2.70 3.97 -12.57
CA LYS A 371 1.35 3.69 -13.07
C LYS A 371 0.53 4.95 -13.37
N GLY A 372 1.05 6.15 -13.07
CA GLY A 372 0.33 7.41 -13.24
C GLY A 372 -0.90 7.54 -12.34
N LEU A 373 -0.92 6.85 -11.18
CA LEU A 373 -2.03 6.92 -10.24
C LEU A 373 -1.85 8.13 -9.32
N PRO A 374 -2.80 9.10 -9.28
CA PRO A 374 -2.68 10.27 -8.42
C PRO A 374 -2.89 9.86 -6.96
N HIS A 375 -1.79 9.68 -6.24
CA HIS A 375 -1.72 9.47 -4.80
C HIS A 375 -1.29 10.78 -4.13
N LEU A 376 -2.03 11.21 -3.11
CA LEU A 376 -1.63 12.35 -2.30
C LEU A 376 -0.78 11.85 -1.15
N ASP A 377 0.29 12.57 -0.81
CA ASP A 377 1.12 12.28 0.35
C ASP A 377 0.53 12.84 1.65
N GLY A 378 0.95 12.27 2.78
CA GLY A 378 0.42 12.64 4.11
C GLY A 378 0.90 13.99 4.61
N HIS A 379 2.01 14.46 4.06
CA HIS A 379 2.62 15.73 4.41
C HIS A 379 2.51 16.69 3.23
N ALA A 380 2.23 17.96 3.53
CA ALA A 380 2.33 19.01 2.53
C ALA A 380 3.80 19.34 2.27
N GLU A 381 4.16 19.43 0.99
CA GLU A 381 5.49 19.86 0.57
C GLU A 381 5.77 21.30 1.05
N PRO A 382 7.00 21.64 1.44
CA PRO A 382 7.30 22.95 2.03
C PRO A 382 6.92 24.15 1.15
N TYR A 383 6.99 24.01 -0.17
CA TYR A 383 6.62 25.08 -1.12
C TYR A 383 5.11 25.36 -1.13
N MET A 384 4.27 24.37 -0.80
CA MET A 384 2.81 24.54 -0.72
C MET A 384 2.41 25.51 0.41
N ARG A 385 3.31 25.78 1.36
CA ARG A 385 3.07 26.78 2.42
C ARG A 385 3.07 28.21 1.89
N GLN A 386 3.82 28.46 0.81
CA GLN A 386 3.99 29.78 0.20
C GLN A 386 2.94 30.07 -0.88
N LEU A 387 2.28 29.02 -1.39
CA LEU A 387 1.20 29.15 -2.37
C LEU A 387 -0.15 29.29 -1.68
N THR A 388 -1.02 30.10 -2.27
CA THR A 388 -2.43 30.19 -1.91
C THR A 388 -3.25 29.26 -2.78
N VAL A 389 -4.48 28.98 -2.34
CA VAL A 389 -5.43 28.18 -3.12
C VAL A 389 -5.75 28.88 -4.46
N GLY A 390 -5.89 30.20 -4.46
CA GLY A 390 -6.16 30.99 -5.66
C GLY A 390 -5.11 30.86 -6.76
N ASP A 391 -3.85 30.59 -6.40
CA ASP A 391 -2.75 30.40 -7.36
C ASP A 391 -2.87 29.09 -8.16
N VAL A 392 -3.60 28.10 -7.63
CA VAL A 392 -3.71 26.74 -8.19
C VAL A 392 -5.07 26.47 -8.85
N VAL A 393 -6.12 27.19 -8.44
CA VAL A 393 -7.46 27.03 -9.02
C VAL A 393 -7.41 27.26 -10.53
N ALA A 394 -7.88 26.26 -11.30
CA ALA A 394 -7.78 26.25 -12.75
C ALA A 394 -9.14 26.31 -13.45
N GLY A 395 -9.18 27.04 -14.57
CA GLY A 395 -10.22 26.97 -15.59
C GLY A 395 -11.55 27.68 -15.27
N PRO A 396 -12.42 27.85 -16.26
CA PRO A 396 -13.75 28.41 -16.06
C PRO A 396 -14.64 27.42 -15.29
N LEU A 397 -15.21 27.88 -14.18
CA LEU A 397 -16.13 27.09 -13.37
C LEU A 397 -17.44 26.83 -14.13
N ARG A 398 -17.90 25.57 -14.12
CA ARG A 398 -19.25 25.21 -14.59
C ARG A 398 -20.16 25.03 -13.38
N SER A 399 -21.08 25.97 -13.17
CA SER A 399 -22.14 25.93 -12.17
C SER A 399 -23.50 25.62 -12.81
N PHE A 400 -24.44 25.21 -11.97
CA PHE A 400 -25.86 25.14 -12.32
C PHE A 400 -26.66 26.11 -11.45
N ASN A 401 -27.79 26.56 -11.95
CA ASN A 401 -28.79 27.27 -11.17
C ASN A 401 -29.59 26.29 -10.29
N GLY A 402 -30.19 26.77 -9.20
CA GLY A 402 -31.06 25.94 -8.35
C GLY A 402 -32.19 25.26 -9.13
N VAL A 403 -32.83 26.01 -10.04
CA VAL A 403 -33.76 25.48 -11.05
C VAL A 403 -33.13 25.64 -12.42
N GLU A 404 -32.72 24.52 -13.02
CA GLU A 404 -31.90 24.50 -14.22
C GLU A 404 -32.62 23.84 -15.40
N LYS A 405 -32.36 24.33 -16.61
CA LYS A 405 -32.95 23.77 -17.83
C LYS A 405 -32.34 22.41 -18.16
N VAL A 406 -33.16 21.41 -18.47
CA VAL A 406 -32.73 20.04 -18.79
C VAL A 406 -31.73 20.03 -19.95
N GLY A 407 -31.99 20.82 -21.01
CA GLY A 407 -31.09 20.96 -22.15
C GLY A 407 -29.68 21.43 -21.75
N ASN A 408 -29.57 22.37 -20.80
CA ASN A 408 -28.27 22.87 -20.31
C ASN A 408 -27.54 21.78 -19.51
N ILE A 409 -28.23 21.07 -18.61
CA ILE A 409 -27.66 19.94 -17.87
C ILE A 409 -27.11 18.89 -18.84
N VAL A 410 -27.91 18.48 -19.83
CA VAL A 410 -27.49 17.48 -20.82
C VAL A 410 -26.30 17.98 -21.63
N HIS A 411 -26.30 19.25 -22.05
CA HIS A 411 -25.19 19.85 -22.77
C HIS A 411 -23.89 19.83 -21.95
N ILE A 412 -23.90 20.28 -20.70
CA ILE A 412 -22.73 20.28 -19.82
C ILE A 412 -22.27 18.86 -19.53
N LEU A 413 -23.18 17.91 -19.31
CA LEU A 413 -22.84 16.52 -19.07
C LEU A 413 -22.24 15.84 -20.32
N ARG A 414 -22.60 16.26 -21.53
CA ARG A 414 -22.02 15.73 -22.78
C ARG A 414 -20.67 16.37 -23.13
N THR A 415 -20.52 17.66 -22.86
CA THR A 415 -19.29 18.42 -23.19
C THR A 415 -18.19 18.26 -22.15
N THR A 416 -18.54 18.01 -20.88
CA THR A 416 -17.58 17.91 -19.78
C THR A 416 -17.54 16.53 -19.13
N GLY A 417 -16.36 16.13 -18.67
CA GLY A 417 -16.12 14.92 -17.87
C GLY A 417 -16.18 15.15 -16.35
N HIS A 418 -16.61 16.33 -15.89
CA HIS A 418 -16.64 16.67 -14.47
C HIS A 418 -17.70 15.86 -13.70
N ASN A 419 -17.42 15.58 -12.43
CA ASN A 419 -18.25 14.69 -11.60
C ASN A 419 -19.06 15.42 -10.52
N ALA A 420 -18.83 16.72 -10.34
CA ALA A 420 -19.58 17.56 -9.42
C ALA A 420 -19.65 18.99 -9.95
N PHE A 421 -20.72 19.67 -9.60
CA PHE A 421 -21.04 21.02 -10.06
C PHE A 421 -21.60 21.81 -8.86
N PRO A 422 -21.13 23.05 -8.61
CA PRO A 422 -21.73 23.91 -7.61
C PRO A 422 -23.09 24.40 -8.11
N VAL A 423 -24.03 24.50 -7.19
CA VAL A 423 -25.36 25.06 -7.43
C VAL A 423 -25.42 26.44 -6.82
N VAL A 424 -25.71 27.43 -7.65
CA VAL A 424 -25.75 28.85 -7.30
C VAL A 424 -27.16 29.35 -7.54
N ASP A 425 -27.73 30.03 -6.56
CA ASP A 425 -29.02 30.67 -6.71
C ASP A 425 -28.80 32.12 -7.11
N GLU A 426 -29.39 32.50 -8.24
CA GLU A 426 -29.40 33.86 -8.78
C GLU A 426 -30.83 34.44 -8.78
N PRO A 427 -31.00 35.76 -8.95
CA PRO A 427 -32.32 36.37 -9.10
C PRO A 427 -33.12 35.67 -10.23
N PRO A 428 -34.40 35.31 -10.01
CA PRO A 428 -35.32 35.80 -8.98
C PRO A 428 -35.34 35.02 -7.63
N PHE A 429 -34.54 33.97 -7.49
CA PHE A 429 -34.61 33.06 -6.32
C PHE A 429 -33.88 33.60 -5.09
N SER A 430 -32.84 34.39 -5.33
CA SER A 430 -32.04 35.07 -4.32
C SER A 430 -31.87 36.54 -4.72
N PRO A 431 -31.70 37.46 -3.77
CA PRO A 431 -31.42 38.87 -4.08
C PRO A 431 -30.01 39.06 -4.68
N ALA A 432 -29.11 38.12 -4.46
CA ALA A 432 -27.72 38.14 -4.90
C ALA A 432 -27.25 36.69 -5.15
N PRO A 433 -26.24 36.46 -6.01
CA PRO A 433 -25.75 35.12 -6.30
C PRO A 433 -25.18 34.45 -5.04
N VAL A 434 -25.83 33.38 -4.57
CA VAL A 434 -25.44 32.66 -3.35
C VAL A 434 -25.15 31.20 -3.68
N LEU A 435 -24.08 30.65 -3.09
CA LEU A 435 -23.80 29.23 -3.17
C LEU A 435 -24.84 28.44 -2.35
N TYR A 436 -25.69 27.68 -3.02
CA TYR A 436 -26.64 26.77 -2.37
C TYR A 436 -25.97 25.47 -1.94
N GLY A 437 -25.12 24.90 -2.81
CA GLY A 437 -24.50 23.61 -2.52
C GLY A 437 -23.71 22.99 -3.65
N LEU A 438 -23.52 21.67 -3.57
CA LEU A 438 -22.81 20.86 -4.58
C LEU A 438 -23.67 19.67 -5.03
N VAL A 439 -23.89 19.53 -6.33
CA VAL A 439 -24.57 18.38 -6.93
C VAL A 439 -23.57 17.47 -7.64
N LEU A 440 -23.77 16.15 -7.56
CA LEU A 440 -22.93 15.17 -8.24
C LEU A 440 -23.52 14.80 -9.60
N ARG A 441 -22.65 14.53 -10.58
CA ARG A 441 -23.03 13.99 -11.89
C ARG A 441 -23.89 12.73 -11.80
N ALA A 442 -23.57 11.84 -10.86
CA ALA A 442 -24.32 10.62 -10.65
C ALA A 442 -25.78 10.90 -10.22
N HIS A 443 -26.00 11.92 -9.39
CA HIS A 443 -27.34 12.31 -8.95
C HIS A 443 -28.12 12.90 -10.14
N LEU A 444 -27.49 13.79 -10.93
CA LEU A 444 -28.10 14.36 -12.14
C LEU A 444 -28.54 13.27 -13.13
N LEU A 445 -27.74 12.23 -13.34
CA LEU A 445 -28.11 11.11 -14.22
C LEU A 445 -29.32 10.33 -13.71
N VAL A 446 -29.46 10.16 -12.39
CA VAL A 446 -30.64 9.53 -11.78
C VAL A 446 -31.89 10.40 -12.01
N LEU A 447 -31.78 11.72 -11.83
CA LEU A 447 -32.87 12.67 -12.07
C LEU A 447 -33.34 12.64 -13.53
N LEU A 448 -32.40 12.73 -14.48
CA LEU A 448 -32.69 12.68 -15.92
C LEU A 448 -33.31 11.34 -16.34
N LYS A 449 -32.94 10.23 -15.70
CA LYS A 449 -33.48 8.90 -16.01
C LYS A 449 -34.92 8.72 -15.50
N LYS A 450 -35.27 9.32 -14.37
CA LYS A 450 -36.64 9.27 -13.83
C LYS A 450 -37.60 10.22 -14.54
N ARG A 451 -37.10 11.19 -15.31
CA ARG A 451 -37.87 12.11 -16.17
C ARG A 451 -38.94 12.92 -15.43
N GLU A 452 -38.65 13.26 -14.18
CA GLU A 452 -39.51 14.12 -13.36
C GLU A 452 -39.11 15.58 -13.61
N PHE A 453 -39.67 16.18 -14.65
CA PHE A 453 -39.36 17.54 -15.10
C PHE A 453 -40.50 18.52 -14.83
N LEU A 454 -40.15 19.78 -14.62
CA LEU A 454 -41.06 20.90 -14.39
C LEU A 454 -41.27 21.69 -15.70
N ARG A 455 -42.52 22.04 -16.02
CA ARG A 455 -42.84 22.81 -17.24
C ARG A 455 -42.54 24.30 -17.14
N ALA A 456 -42.46 24.83 -15.92
CA ALA A 456 -42.17 26.23 -15.65
C ALA A 456 -41.07 26.33 -14.59
N GLN A 457 -40.42 27.49 -14.53
CA GLN A 457 -39.39 27.82 -13.55
C GLN A 457 -40.04 28.19 -12.19
N GLU A 458 -40.87 27.30 -11.65
CA GLU A 458 -41.56 27.48 -10.38
C GLU A 458 -40.77 26.88 -9.22
N LEU A 459 -40.67 27.61 -8.12
CA LEU A 459 -40.14 27.13 -6.84
C LEU A 459 -41.11 26.09 -6.25
N ARG A 460 -40.69 24.83 -6.13
CA ARG A 460 -41.44 23.82 -5.36
C ARG A 460 -40.58 23.24 -4.24
N TYR A 461 -40.57 23.92 -3.10
CA TYR A 461 -40.20 23.27 -1.85
C TYR A 461 -41.43 22.84 -1.07
N PRO A 462 -41.82 21.57 -1.22
CA PRO A 462 -42.02 20.77 -0.03
C PRO A 462 -41.29 19.44 -0.15
N LYS A 463 -40.56 19.05 0.91
CA LYS A 463 -39.89 17.74 1.05
C LYS A 463 -40.83 16.55 0.73
N GLU A 464 -42.14 16.75 0.82
CA GLU A 464 -43.21 15.81 0.48
C GLU A 464 -43.23 15.40 -1.01
N TYR A 465 -42.86 16.29 -1.94
CA TYR A 465 -42.79 15.97 -3.38
C TYR A 465 -41.68 14.94 -3.69
N VAL A 466 -40.57 15.02 -2.96
CA VAL A 466 -39.42 14.12 -3.11
C VAL A 466 -39.68 12.78 -2.42
N ALA A 467 -40.31 12.79 -1.24
CA ALA A 467 -40.53 11.60 -0.41
C ALA A 467 -41.37 10.50 -1.09
N GLY A 468 -42.26 10.86 -2.02
CA GLY A 468 -43.06 9.88 -2.79
C GLY A 468 -42.42 9.38 -4.08
N ARG A 469 -41.44 10.10 -4.66
CA ARG A 469 -40.91 9.85 -6.01
C ARG A 469 -39.47 9.38 -6.04
N PHE A 470 -38.68 9.75 -5.04
CA PHE A 470 -37.26 9.40 -4.94
C PHE A 470 -36.98 8.74 -3.60
N GLN A 471 -36.34 7.58 -3.65
CA GLN A 471 -35.83 6.89 -2.47
C GLN A 471 -34.31 7.04 -2.43
N ALA A 472 -33.72 6.98 -1.23
CA ALA A 472 -32.27 7.01 -1.08
C ALA A 472 -31.58 5.91 -1.91
N GLU A 473 -32.26 4.75 -2.07
CA GLU A 473 -31.79 3.60 -2.86
C GLU A 473 -31.58 3.91 -4.35
N ASP A 474 -32.28 4.91 -4.90
CA ASP A 474 -32.10 5.32 -6.30
C ASP A 474 -30.73 5.94 -6.54
N PHE A 475 -30.15 6.53 -5.50
CA PHE A 475 -28.83 7.17 -5.51
C PHE A 475 -27.72 6.24 -5.02
N ASP A 476 -28.04 4.99 -4.67
CA ASP A 476 -27.05 3.98 -4.30
C ASP A 476 -26.02 3.84 -5.41
N LYS A 477 -24.75 3.80 -5.01
CA LYS A 477 -23.69 3.49 -5.96
C LYS A 477 -23.85 2.06 -6.45
N ARG A 478 -23.88 1.92 -7.77
CA ARG A 478 -23.83 0.60 -8.39
C ARG A 478 -22.44 0.01 -8.10
N GLY A 479 -22.42 -1.18 -7.48
CA GLY A 479 -21.21 -1.94 -7.16
C GLY A 479 -20.47 -2.44 -8.40
N SER A 480 -20.33 -3.76 -8.58
CA SER A 480 -19.72 -4.33 -9.79
C SER A 480 -20.72 -4.30 -10.95
N GLY A 481 -20.68 -3.26 -11.80
CA GLY A 481 -21.55 -3.12 -12.97
C GLY A 481 -21.23 -1.88 -13.82
N LYS A 482 -21.80 -1.81 -15.04
CA LYS A 482 -21.69 -0.62 -15.90
C LYS A 482 -22.29 0.59 -15.19
N GLN A 483 -21.51 1.67 -15.12
CA GLN A 483 -22.00 2.98 -14.68
C GLN A 483 -22.97 3.53 -15.73
N ASP A 484 -23.99 4.26 -15.27
CA ASP A 484 -24.89 4.96 -16.18
C ASP A 484 -24.11 6.03 -16.93
N THR A 485 -24.22 6.01 -18.25
CA THR A 485 -23.59 7.01 -19.11
C THR A 485 -24.67 7.92 -19.67
N ILE A 486 -24.32 9.18 -19.92
CA ILE A 486 -25.25 10.18 -20.48
C ILE A 486 -25.81 9.73 -21.85
N GLY A 487 -25.07 8.91 -22.61
CA GLY A 487 -25.52 8.37 -23.89
C GLY A 487 -26.70 7.39 -23.78
N ALA A 488 -26.96 6.81 -22.61
CA ALA A 488 -28.12 5.96 -22.37
C ALA A 488 -29.41 6.75 -22.11
N VAL A 489 -29.30 8.06 -21.89
CA VAL A 489 -30.44 8.94 -21.62
C VAL A 489 -30.90 9.58 -22.94
N GLN A 490 -31.99 9.04 -23.49
CA GLN A 490 -32.69 9.63 -24.64
C GLN A 490 -33.84 10.49 -24.12
N LEU A 491 -33.85 11.77 -24.49
CA LEU A 491 -34.86 12.75 -24.10
C LEU A 491 -35.48 13.36 -25.35
N SER A 492 -36.77 13.64 -25.31
CA SER A 492 -37.49 14.33 -26.38
C SER A 492 -37.05 15.81 -26.45
N PRO A 493 -37.22 16.49 -27.59
CA PRO A 493 -36.96 17.93 -27.69
C PRO A 493 -37.82 18.74 -26.70
N GLU A 494 -39.04 18.30 -26.41
CA GLU A 494 -39.90 18.91 -25.39
C GLU A 494 -39.33 18.76 -23.98
N GLU A 495 -38.82 17.57 -23.62
CA GLU A 495 -38.19 17.30 -22.33
C GLU A 495 -36.92 18.16 -22.14
N MET A 496 -36.19 18.49 -23.20
CA MET A 496 -35.01 19.38 -23.13
C MET A 496 -35.36 20.83 -22.79
N GLU A 497 -36.59 21.26 -23.09
CA GLU A 497 -37.09 22.60 -22.78
C GLU A 497 -37.66 22.72 -21.36
N MET A 498 -37.83 21.60 -20.65
CA MET A 498 -38.29 21.57 -19.26
C MET A 498 -37.16 21.88 -18.26
N TYR A 499 -37.53 22.03 -16.99
CA TYR A 499 -36.66 22.38 -15.88
C TYR A 499 -36.54 21.27 -14.83
N VAL A 500 -35.43 21.25 -14.10
CA VAL A 500 -35.21 20.38 -12.94
C VAL A 500 -34.87 21.24 -11.74
N ASP A 501 -35.56 21.00 -10.63
CA ASP A 501 -35.21 21.56 -9.33
C ASP A 501 -34.10 20.69 -8.69
N LEU A 502 -32.91 21.27 -8.54
CA LEU A 502 -31.72 20.59 -8.01
C LEU A 502 -31.61 20.66 -6.50
N HIS A 503 -32.31 21.59 -5.84
CA HIS A 503 -32.07 21.88 -4.45
C HIS A 503 -32.27 20.69 -3.48
N PRO A 504 -33.26 19.80 -3.67
CA PRO A 504 -33.43 18.64 -2.78
C PRO A 504 -32.32 17.59 -2.90
N PHE A 505 -31.51 17.65 -3.97
CA PHE A 505 -30.50 16.63 -4.30
C PHE A 505 -29.06 17.14 -4.16
N THR A 506 -28.90 18.41 -3.83
CA THR A 506 -27.61 19.05 -3.55
C THR A 506 -27.16 18.83 -2.12
N ASN A 507 -25.86 18.66 -1.92
CA ASN A 507 -25.26 18.81 -0.60
C ASN A 507 -25.22 20.30 -0.24
N THR A 508 -26.03 20.71 0.74
CA THR A 508 -26.14 22.10 1.22
C THR A 508 -25.00 22.53 2.14
N SER A 509 -24.14 21.61 2.55
CA SER A 509 -22.97 21.88 3.40
C SER A 509 -21.68 21.31 2.78
N PRO A 510 -21.29 21.74 1.56
CA PRO A 510 -20.00 21.37 1.01
C PRO A 510 -18.87 22.01 1.81
N TYR A 511 -17.73 21.32 1.92
CA TYR A 511 -16.54 21.94 2.50
C TYR A 511 -16.03 23.04 1.57
N THR A 512 -15.76 24.21 2.14
CA THR A 512 -15.28 25.40 1.44
C THR A 512 -13.96 25.88 2.05
N VAL A 513 -13.12 26.50 1.22
CA VAL A 513 -11.92 27.24 1.64
C VAL A 513 -11.90 28.60 0.96
N VAL A 514 -11.34 29.60 1.63
CA VAL A 514 -11.15 30.92 1.02
C VAL A 514 -9.95 30.86 0.07
N GLU A 515 -10.01 31.56 -1.06
CA GLU A 515 -8.93 31.60 -2.07
C GLU A 515 -7.56 31.99 -1.50
N THR A 516 -7.52 32.79 -0.43
CA THR A 516 -6.28 33.22 0.25
C THR A 516 -5.69 32.19 1.22
N MET A 517 -6.38 31.07 1.46
CA MET A 517 -5.89 30.01 2.32
C MET A 517 -4.61 29.40 1.72
N SER A 518 -3.64 29.06 2.57
CA SER A 518 -2.44 28.35 2.13
C SER A 518 -2.81 26.98 1.54
N LEU A 519 -2.22 26.64 0.41
CA LEU A 519 -2.42 25.36 -0.27
C LEU A 519 -2.07 24.17 0.62
N ALA A 520 -1.04 24.29 1.46
CA ALA A 520 -0.66 23.26 2.43
C ALA A 520 -1.80 22.95 3.41
N LYS A 521 -2.50 23.98 3.91
CA LYS A 521 -3.65 23.79 4.83
C LYS A 521 -4.84 23.17 4.09
N ALA A 522 -5.09 23.59 2.85
CA ALA A 522 -6.15 23.02 2.03
C ALA A 522 -5.92 21.53 1.73
N LEU A 523 -4.66 21.12 1.48
CA LEU A 523 -4.29 19.72 1.27
C LEU A 523 -4.57 18.85 2.52
N VAL A 524 -4.19 19.33 3.71
CA VAL A 524 -4.44 18.63 4.97
C VAL A 524 -5.93 18.40 5.17
N LEU A 525 -6.74 19.46 5.04
CA LEU A 525 -8.20 19.37 5.11
C LEU A 525 -8.77 18.38 4.09
N PHE A 526 -8.33 18.47 2.83
CA PHE A 526 -8.77 17.62 1.74
C PHE A 526 -8.50 16.14 2.03
N ARG A 527 -7.30 15.82 2.55
CA ARG A 527 -6.87 14.45 2.84
C ARG A 527 -7.55 13.88 4.09
N GLU A 528 -7.56 14.62 5.18
CA GLU A 528 -8.08 14.16 6.47
C GLU A 528 -9.58 13.88 6.41
N VAL A 529 -10.34 14.75 5.76
CA VAL A 529 -11.79 14.54 5.57
C VAL A 529 -12.07 13.56 4.43
N GLY A 530 -11.09 13.28 3.57
CA GLY A 530 -11.22 12.37 2.43
C GLY A 530 -12.11 12.92 1.32
N LEU A 531 -11.95 14.21 1.01
CA LEU A 531 -12.76 14.91 0.03
C LEU A 531 -12.44 14.47 -1.41
N ARG A 532 -13.40 14.69 -2.29
CA ARG A 532 -13.24 14.55 -3.75
C ARG A 532 -13.22 15.89 -4.48
N HIS A 533 -14.01 16.83 -3.99
CA HIS A 533 -14.15 18.19 -4.49
C HIS A 533 -14.18 19.12 -3.28
N LEU A 534 -13.38 20.18 -3.31
CA LEU A 534 -13.29 21.20 -2.28
C LEU A 534 -13.58 22.55 -2.94
N LEU A 535 -14.64 23.23 -2.50
CA LEU A 535 -15.06 24.48 -3.11
C LEU A 535 -14.16 25.64 -2.64
N VAL A 536 -13.85 26.54 -3.55
CA VAL A 536 -13.07 27.75 -3.27
C VAL A 536 -13.98 28.95 -3.36
N VAL A 537 -14.10 29.70 -2.26
CA VAL A 537 -14.89 30.92 -2.17
C VAL A 537 -14.00 32.15 -2.22
N PRO A 538 -14.48 33.26 -2.82
CA PRO A 538 -13.67 34.48 -2.94
C PRO A 538 -13.48 35.14 -1.57
N LYS A 539 -12.45 35.97 -1.44
CA LYS A 539 -12.26 36.80 -0.24
C LYS A 539 -13.26 37.95 -0.17
N ALA A 540 -13.63 38.51 -1.32
CA ALA A 540 -14.54 39.65 -1.44
C ALA A 540 -15.85 39.22 -2.13
N CYS A 541 -16.98 39.75 -1.64
CA CYS A 541 -18.33 39.37 -2.09
C CYS A 541 -18.75 39.98 -3.44
N ASP A 542 -17.89 40.76 -4.11
CA ASP A 542 -18.23 41.47 -5.35
C ASP A 542 -18.19 40.58 -6.61
N ARG A 543 -17.93 39.27 -6.45
CA ARG A 543 -17.79 38.30 -7.55
C ARG A 543 -18.71 37.09 -7.32
N SER A 544 -18.76 36.19 -8.29
CA SER A 544 -19.43 34.89 -8.16
C SER A 544 -19.09 34.23 -6.83
N PRO A 545 -20.07 33.62 -6.12
CA PRO A 545 -19.88 33.06 -4.79
C PRO A 545 -18.89 31.87 -4.77
N VAL A 546 -18.51 31.34 -5.94
CA VAL A 546 -17.51 30.28 -6.07
C VAL A 546 -16.48 30.67 -7.13
N VAL A 547 -15.21 30.67 -6.74
CA VAL A 547 -14.07 30.96 -7.62
C VAL A 547 -13.66 29.70 -8.38
N GLY A 548 -13.72 28.53 -7.72
CA GLY A 548 -13.39 27.27 -8.37
C GLY A 548 -13.51 26.06 -7.46
N ILE A 549 -12.99 24.93 -7.94
CA ILE A 549 -13.04 23.65 -7.24
C ILE A 549 -11.64 23.05 -7.26
N LEU A 550 -11.14 22.69 -6.08
CA LEU A 550 -9.95 21.86 -5.94
C LEU A 550 -10.34 20.38 -5.91
N THR A 551 -9.60 19.60 -6.66
CA THR A 551 -9.69 18.15 -6.76
C THR A 551 -8.33 17.53 -6.41
N ARG A 552 -8.27 16.21 -6.38
CA ARG A 552 -7.01 15.49 -6.09
C ARG A 552 -5.88 15.88 -7.04
N HIS A 553 -6.20 16.09 -8.32
CA HIS A 553 -5.21 16.40 -9.35
C HIS A 553 -4.49 17.72 -9.07
N ASP A 554 -5.21 18.70 -8.50
CA ASP A 554 -4.72 20.06 -8.32
C ASP A 554 -3.66 20.14 -7.20
N PHE A 555 -3.65 19.16 -6.31
CA PHE A 555 -2.63 19.01 -5.27
C PHE A 555 -1.39 18.21 -5.71
N MET A 556 -1.39 17.66 -6.93
CA MET A 556 -0.26 16.84 -7.41
C MET A 556 0.95 17.74 -7.68
N PRO A 557 2.17 17.33 -7.26
CA PRO A 557 3.39 18.11 -7.50
C PRO A 557 3.61 18.45 -8.98
N GLU A 558 3.30 17.53 -9.89
CA GLU A 558 3.44 17.71 -11.34
C GLU A 558 2.59 18.87 -11.86
N HIS A 559 1.35 18.98 -11.38
CA HIS A 559 0.44 20.05 -11.74
C HIS A 559 0.91 21.41 -11.19
N ILE A 560 1.22 21.46 -9.89
CA ILE A 560 1.65 22.70 -9.22
C ILE A 560 2.96 23.23 -9.80
N LEU A 561 3.93 22.35 -10.06
CA LEU A 561 5.22 22.73 -10.65
C LEU A 561 5.08 23.11 -12.13
N GLY A 562 4.09 22.57 -12.83
CA GLY A 562 3.72 23.02 -14.18
C GLY A 562 3.17 24.44 -14.20
N LEU A 563 2.36 24.81 -13.21
CA LEU A 563 1.84 26.18 -13.05
C LEU A 563 2.92 27.16 -12.56
N HIS A 564 3.83 26.71 -11.71
CA HIS A 564 4.87 27.55 -11.09
C HIS A 564 6.28 26.97 -11.27
N PRO A 565 6.87 27.04 -12.48
CA PRO A 565 8.18 26.46 -12.77
C PRO A 565 9.32 27.09 -11.95
N VAL A 566 9.16 28.32 -11.45
CA VAL A 566 10.15 29.02 -10.60
C VAL A 566 10.46 28.24 -9.30
N LEU A 567 9.52 27.44 -8.80
CA LEU A 567 9.69 26.65 -7.59
C LEU A 567 10.66 25.47 -7.75
N LEU A 568 10.90 25.00 -8.99
CA LEU A 568 11.83 23.89 -9.31
C LEU A 568 13.27 24.20 -8.87
N GLY A 569 13.71 25.46 -9.01
CA GLY A 569 15.05 25.91 -8.63
C GLY A 569 15.34 25.81 -7.12
N SER A 570 14.29 25.88 -6.29
CA SER A 570 14.43 25.74 -4.83
C SER A 570 14.57 24.29 -4.37
N ARG A 571 13.96 23.33 -5.10
CA ARG A 571 13.95 21.89 -4.78
C ARG A 571 15.35 21.29 -4.90
N TRP A 572 16.09 21.67 -5.93
CA TRP A 572 17.47 21.23 -6.16
C TRP A 572 18.47 21.82 -5.15
N LYS A 573 18.29 23.09 -4.75
CA LYS A 573 19.10 23.71 -3.69
C LYS A 573 18.89 23.03 -2.32
N ARG A 574 17.68 22.53 -2.04
CA ARG A 574 17.32 21.92 -0.75
C ARG A 574 17.68 20.44 -0.63
N LEU A 575 17.60 19.65 -1.70
CA LEU A 575 18.15 18.29 -1.75
C LEU A 575 19.66 18.30 -1.43
N ARG A 576 20.36 19.35 -1.86
CA ARG A 576 21.77 19.62 -1.52
C ARG A 576 21.96 19.89 -0.02
N TRP A 577 21.02 20.61 0.61
CA TRP A 577 21.07 20.97 2.03
C TRP A 577 20.72 19.81 2.97
N GLN A 578 19.73 18.96 2.62
CA GLN A 578 19.42 17.74 3.37
C GLN A 578 20.57 16.72 3.32
N LYS A 579 21.19 16.53 2.15
CA LYS A 579 22.43 15.72 2.04
C LYS A 579 23.55 16.29 2.91
N GLY A 580 23.70 17.62 2.95
CA GLY A 580 24.68 18.31 3.77
C GLY A 580 24.44 18.15 5.28
N ALA A 581 23.18 18.24 5.74
CA ALA A 581 22.82 18.12 7.16
C ALA A 581 22.98 16.68 7.69
N VAL A 582 22.56 15.68 6.90
CA VAL A 582 22.73 14.26 7.26
C VAL A 582 24.21 13.87 7.26
N ALA A 583 24.99 14.35 6.27
CA ALA A 583 26.44 14.15 6.26
C ALA A 583 27.14 14.85 7.43
N LYS A 584 26.67 16.05 7.84
CA LYS A 584 27.18 16.74 9.04
C LYS A 584 26.86 15.97 10.32
N TYR A 585 25.65 15.44 10.44
CA TYR A 585 25.20 14.68 11.61
C TYR A 585 25.95 13.34 11.73
N PHE A 586 26.13 12.60 10.63
CA PHE A 586 26.93 11.37 10.61
C PHE A 586 28.41 11.65 10.88
N ARG A 587 28.95 12.76 10.35
CA ARG A 587 30.34 13.15 10.61
C ARG A 587 30.53 13.56 12.07
N SER A 588 29.57 14.26 12.69
CA SER A 588 29.63 14.56 14.13
C SER A 588 29.47 13.30 14.99
N LEU A 589 28.63 12.35 14.58
CA LEU A 589 28.44 11.08 15.30
C LEU A 589 29.69 10.21 15.22
N LEU A 590 30.34 10.12 14.04
CA LEU A 590 31.60 9.40 13.85
C LEU A 590 32.76 10.03 14.63
N VAL A 591 32.84 11.37 14.65
CA VAL A 591 33.84 12.10 15.45
C VAL A 591 33.59 11.90 16.96
N TRP A 592 32.33 11.84 17.38
CA TRP A 592 31.99 11.55 18.77
C TRP A 592 32.37 10.11 19.17
N ILE A 593 32.09 9.13 18.31
CA ILE A 593 32.47 7.72 18.53
C ILE A 593 34.00 7.58 18.58
N ALA A 594 34.72 8.21 17.66
CA ALA A 594 36.18 8.17 17.61
C ALA A 594 36.89 8.87 18.79
N ASN A 595 36.21 9.79 19.47
CA ASN A 595 36.72 10.47 20.66
C ASN A 595 36.28 9.79 21.98
N SER A 596 35.44 8.75 21.91
CA SER A 596 34.93 7.99 23.07
C SER A 596 35.57 6.60 23.24
N SER A 597 36.51 6.26 22.36
CA SER A 597 37.48 5.15 22.46
C SER A 597 38.84 5.69 22.83
#